data_AF-A0ABD5RDB7-F1
#
_entry.id   AF-A0ABD5RDB7-F1
#
_cell.length_a   1.000
_cell.length_b   1.000
_cell.length_c   1.000
_cell.angle_alpha   90.00
_cell.angle_beta   90.00
_cell.angle_gamma   90.00
#
_symmetry.space_group_name_H-M   'P 1'
#
loop_
_entity.id
_entity.type
_entity.pdbx_description
1 polymer ?
#
loop_
_entity_poly.entity_id
_entity_poly.type
_entity_poly.pdbx_seq_one_letter_code
_entity_poly.pdbx_strand_id
1 'polypeptide(L)'
;MRPHRASLAVTLTLLLVLAPVAGAVGGTHAIGLTDLGLSGDATIQAETATVDIRDQQVNAFVYSDRVRVASATLPDGGFLALYDEDGGLVDTTDPSPPGDYTDVAFERDLLDRTQNVTVVAYRDSDGDGTAEAAGNRTDLGTAEDDPYRVDGVPVTEEAAVTLFVNTRLDLDTYLDTYGPDAFVEGSIVTITARVSNYVISNEGVPVTQVAGPNATRISDEAPGAIGYGGGQFVAPAVEQPTTLVFRATYTDIYGNTVTETIDVVIEPAPATPTASVDFRSVDADGRNATLGDISSTEGGFVAIYDEPPTTAGPEDVIGVTNYIRPGTYEGIVRPGTPDGTSFRTTFPLFDVPGRTFDRETLTETQTLYAVFHRDTDDDRTFDFATSDGADDGPYVGDDGPVSDERQFTFVPEPQVFYQLDLVGGEPYQRLGPHADNGFYGDETENEDRLLGFAHGNDVDGLTLVDAAWPNDDLRACVETGLEVTADEETASVTFTVAEGCDDVELTFAAYEKPGPGFSRSMNQTLVDAETDSYGPGTYTVTVELPDDEE
;
A
#
# COMPACT_ATOMS: atom_id res chain seq x y z
N MET A 1 -45.49 27.11 -46.40
CA MET A 1 -46.84 26.69 -46.83
C MET A 1 -47.52 26.13 -45.58
N ARG A 2 -48.30 26.87 -44.77
CA ARG A 2 -49.73 27.24 -44.95
C ARG A 2 -50.53 26.23 -45.79
N PRO A 3 -51.70 25.82 -45.30
CA PRO A 3 -52.88 26.61 -45.67
C PRO A 3 -53.82 27.01 -44.51
N HIS A 4 -54.41 28.18 -44.72
CA HIS A 4 -55.60 28.75 -44.09
C HIS A 4 -56.91 28.10 -44.60
N ARG A 5 -57.96 28.16 -43.78
CA ARG A 5 -59.34 28.69 -44.02
C ARG A 5 -60.21 28.30 -42.80
N ALA A 6 -60.82 29.15 -41.98
CA ALA A 6 -61.70 30.32 -42.12
C ALA A 6 -63.18 30.01 -42.50
N SER A 7 -64.10 30.14 -41.53
CA SER A 7 -65.48 30.70 -41.61
C SER A 7 -66.20 30.51 -40.26
N LEU A 8 -66.62 31.57 -39.54
CA LEU A 8 -67.93 32.28 -39.58
C LEU A 8 -69.10 31.42 -39.02
N ALA A 9 -70.07 31.85 -38.22
CA ALA A 9 -70.52 33.09 -37.55
C ALA A 9 -71.51 32.61 -36.43
N VAL A 10 -71.94 33.37 -35.42
CA VAL A 10 -72.99 34.40 -35.49
C VAL A 10 -73.01 35.12 -34.13
N THR A 11 -72.98 36.45 -34.18
CA THR A 11 -73.18 37.38 -33.06
C THR A 11 -74.57 37.99 -33.21
N LEU A 12 -75.38 37.99 -32.15
CA LEU A 12 -76.67 38.68 -32.14
C LEU A 12 -76.57 39.95 -31.29
N THR A 13 -76.57 41.09 -31.98
CA THR A 13 -76.66 42.44 -31.43
C THR A 13 -78.12 42.87 -31.47
N LEU A 14 -78.69 43.29 -30.33
CA LEU A 14 -79.94 44.07 -30.32
C LEU A 14 -79.63 45.50 -29.84
N LEU A 15 -79.87 46.43 -30.76
CA LEU A 15 -79.73 47.87 -30.64
C LEU A 15 -81.09 48.45 -30.20
N LEU A 16 -81.13 49.32 -29.19
CA LEU A 16 -82.13 50.39 -29.15
C LEU A 16 -81.51 51.68 -28.59
N VAL A 17 -81.94 52.80 -29.16
CA VAL A 17 -81.22 54.08 -29.29
C VAL A 17 -82.02 55.22 -28.60
N LEU A 18 -81.30 56.32 -28.28
CA LEU A 18 -81.70 57.74 -28.03
C LEU A 18 -82.21 58.09 -26.61
N ALA A 19 -81.85 59.22 -25.97
CA ALA A 19 -80.92 60.34 -26.21
C ALA A 19 -80.76 61.14 -24.89
N PRO A 20 -79.75 62.02 -24.71
CA PRO A 20 -79.60 62.82 -23.48
C PRO A 20 -80.35 64.16 -23.58
N VAL A 21 -81.00 64.58 -22.50
CA VAL A 21 -81.42 65.98 -22.30
C VAL A 21 -80.73 66.49 -21.04
N ALA A 22 -79.78 67.41 -21.25
CA ALA A 22 -79.22 68.24 -20.21
C ALA A 22 -80.17 69.43 -19.94
N GLY A 23 -80.44 69.69 -18.67
CA GLY A 23 -81.17 70.86 -18.19
C GLY A 23 -80.82 71.11 -16.73
N ALA A 24 -79.71 71.80 -16.49
CA ALA A 24 -79.46 72.43 -15.20
C ALA A 24 -80.26 73.73 -15.12
N VAL A 25 -80.87 74.03 -13.96
CA VAL A 25 -80.97 75.36 -13.34
C VAL A 25 -81.51 75.20 -11.90
N GLY A 26 -80.67 75.59 -10.94
CA GLY A 26 -80.92 76.38 -9.72
C GLY A 26 -82.19 76.20 -8.87
N GLY A 27 -81.96 76.07 -7.56
CA GLY A 27 -82.82 76.72 -6.56
C GLY A 27 -83.27 75.84 -5.40
N THR A 28 -82.69 76.12 -4.24
CA THR A 28 -83.13 75.78 -2.87
C THR A 28 -84.65 75.70 -2.65
N HIS A 29 -85.13 74.68 -1.94
CA HIS A 29 -85.88 74.76 -0.67
C HIS A 29 -86.33 73.35 -0.21
N ALA A 30 -86.14 73.08 1.08
CA ALA A 30 -86.65 71.88 1.77
C ALA A 30 -88.19 71.89 1.87
N ILE A 31 -88.80 70.70 1.99
CA ILE A 31 -89.79 70.30 3.03
C ILE A 31 -90.34 68.89 2.73
N GLY A 32 -90.10 67.97 3.68
CA GLY A 32 -91.05 67.06 4.34
C GLY A 32 -92.14 66.28 3.58
N LEU A 33 -91.95 64.95 3.55
CA LEU A 33 -92.82 63.85 4.04
C LEU A 33 -94.30 63.68 3.60
N THR A 34 -94.64 62.40 3.38
CA THR A 34 -95.97 61.72 3.28
C THR A 34 -96.69 61.82 1.90
N ASP A 35 -97.20 60.77 1.25
CA ASP A 35 -97.51 59.39 1.66
C ASP A 35 -97.77 58.48 0.41
N LEU A 36 -97.43 57.18 0.54
CA LEU A 36 -97.84 55.95 -0.19
C LEU A 36 -97.79 55.88 -1.74
N GLY A 37 -97.20 54.87 -2.38
CA GLY A 37 -96.65 53.60 -1.90
C GLY A 37 -96.65 52.60 -3.05
N LEU A 38 -95.47 52.04 -3.37
CA LEU A 38 -95.33 50.76 -4.06
C LEU A 38 -94.03 50.12 -3.53
N SER A 39 -94.24 49.26 -2.55
CA SER A 39 -93.30 48.27 -2.03
C SER A 39 -93.06 47.18 -3.06
N GLY A 40 -91.80 46.80 -3.26
CA GLY A 40 -91.38 45.69 -4.10
C GLY A 40 -89.90 45.41 -3.95
N ASP A 41 -89.54 45.08 -2.71
CA ASP A 41 -88.35 44.37 -2.22
C ASP A 41 -87.44 43.77 -3.32
N ALA A 42 -86.41 44.53 -3.72
CA ALA A 42 -85.23 43.96 -4.33
C ALA A 42 -84.31 43.57 -3.17
N THR A 43 -84.46 42.34 -2.68
CA THR A 43 -83.54 41.74 -1.73
C THR A 43 -82.20 41.58 -2.45
N ILE A 44 -81.31 42.56 -2.31
CA ILE A 44 -79.88 42.33 -2.54
C ILE A 44 -79.52 41.28 -1.49
N GLN A 45 -79.22 40.05 -1.91
CA GLN A 45 -78.62 39.09 -0.99
C GLN A 45 -77.37 39.76 -0.46
N ALA A 46 -77.35 40.09 0.84
CA ALA A 46 -76.14 40.54 1.49
C ALA A 46 -75.11 39.43 1.27
N GLU A 47 -74.06 39.70 0.48
CA GLU A 47 -72.94 38.79 0.40
C GLU A 47 -72.44 38.59 1.83
N THR A 48 -72.31 37.33 2.25
CA THR A 48 -71.74 36.97 3.54
C THR A 48 -70.23 36.95 3.40
N ALA A 49 -69.50 37.51 4.34
CA ALA A 49 -68.05 37.41 4.33
C ALA A 49 -67.60 35.95 4.40
N THR A 50 -66.50 35.65 3.73
CA THR A 50 -65.90 34.30 3.71
C THR A 50 -64.39 34.40 3.83
N VAL A 51 -63.76 33.38 4.41
CA VAL A 51 -62.30 33.21 4.44
C VAL A 51 -62.03 31.75 4.10
N ASP A 52 -61.06 31.50 3.21
CA ASP A 52 -60.54 30.17 2.89
C ASP A 52 -59.01 30.23 3.03
N ILE A 53 -58.49 29.61 4.08
CA ILE A 53 -57.06 29.36 4.26
C ILE A 53 -56.83 27.84 4.19
N ARG A 54 -55.69 27.45 3.62
CA ARG A 54 -55.31 26.03 3.49
C ARG A 54 -54.03 25.75 4.26
N ASP A 55 -53.88 24.49 4.63
CA ASP A 55 -52.64 23.96 5.16
C ASP A 55 -51.49 24.31 4.20
N GLN A 56 -50.40 24.84 4.76
CA GLN A 56 -49.31 25.35 3.97
C GLN A 56 -47.98 25.17 4.68
N GLN A 57 -46.92 25.07 3.86
CA GLN A 57 -45.56 25.10 4.35
C GLN A 57 -44.98 26.48 4.08
N VAL A 58 -44.37 27.09 5.08
CA VAL A 58 -43.80 28.43 4.98
C VAL A 58 -42.31 28.36 5.35
N ASN A 59 -41.46 28.86 4.45
CA ASN A 59 -40.04 28.97 4.72
C ASN A 59 -39.77 30.15 5.66
N ALA A 60 -39.42 29.85 6.91
CA ALA A 60 -39.22 30.86 7.95
C ALA A 60 -38.06 31.85 7.66
N PHE A 61 -37.18 31.53 6.70
CA PHE A 61 -36.04 32.37 6.30
C PHE A 61 -36.23 33.16 5.00
N VAL A 62 -37.30 32.88 4.25
CA VAL A 62 -37.58 33.59 3.00
C VAL A 62 -38.63 34.64 3.30
N TYR A 63 -38.22 35.91 3.37
CA TYR A 63 -39.13 37.02 3.68
C TYR A 63 -40.35 37.12 2.75
N SER A 64 -40.26 36.59 1.53
CA SER A 64 -41.38 36.55 0.57
C SER A 64 -42.30 35.34 0.75
N ASP A 65 -41.94 34.38 1.61
CA ASP A 65 -42.74 33.20 1.93
C ASP A 65 -43.48 33.48 3.25
N ARG A 66 -44.80 33.60 3.15
CA ARG A 66 -45.69 34.14 4.19
C ARG A 66 -46.96 33.31 4.24
N VAL A 67 -47.68 33.37 5.36
CA VAL A 67 -49.00 32.76 5.44
C VAL A 67 -49.93 33.47 4.47
N ARG A 68 -50.62 32.68 3.65
CA ARG A 68 -51.53 33.17 2.61
C ARG A 68 -52.93 32.64 2.80
N VAL A 69 -53.90 33.52 2.65
CA VAL A 69 -55.33 33.20 2.53
C VAL A 69 -55.62 32.99 1.06
N ALA A 70 -56.14 31.80 0.72
CA ALA A 70 -56.41 31.42 -0.66
C ALA A 70 -57.48 32.32 -1.30
N SER A 71 -58.53 32.61 -0.55
CA SER A 71 -59.54 33.60 -0.93
C SER A 71 -60.28 34.16 0.27
N ALA A 72 -60.70 35.42 0.19
CA ALA A 72 -61.59 36.05 1.15
C ALA A 72 -62.61 36.93 0.44
N THR A 73 -63.84 36.96 0.95
CA THR A 73 -64.89 37.88 0.48
C THR A 73 -65.17 38.84 1.62
N LEU A 74 -64.99 40.15 1.40
CA LEU A 74 -65.23 41.22 2.37
C LEU A 74 -66.32 42.15 1.82
N PRO A 75 -67.62 41.89 2.08
CA PRO A 75 -68.74 42.58 1.45
C PRO A 75 -68.82 44.08 1.75
N ASP A 76 -68.36 44.50 2.94
CA ASP A 76 -68.33 45.90 3.38
C ASP A 76 -66.89 46.45 3.46
N GLY A 77 -65.89 45.68 2.99
CA GLY A 77 -64.46 45.97 3.18
C GLY A 77 -63.95 45.55 4.56
N GLY A 78 -62.76 46.02 4.94
CA GLY A 78 -62.09 45.67 6.19
C GLY A 78 -60.82 44.85 5.95
N PHE A 79 -60.45 43.97 6.89
CA PHE A 79 -59.16 43.27 6.88
C PHE A 79 -59.26 41.85 7.43
N LEU A 80 -58.15 41.11 7.35
CA LEU A 80 -57.99 39.78 7.94
C LEU A 80 -57.00 39.86 9.09
N ALA A 81 -57.29 39.15 10.18
CA ALA A 81 -56.40 39.00 11.33
C ALA A 81 -55.97 37.55 11.49
N LEU A 82 -54.67 37.31 11.63
CA LEU A 82 -54.09 35.99 11.88
C LEU A 82 -53.84 35.81 13.37
N TYR A 83 -54.32 34.69 13.92
CA TYR A 83 -54.10 34.28 15.31
C TYR A 83 -53.31 32.99 15.39
N ASP A 84 -52.44 32.89 16.39
CA ASP A 84 -51.67 31.68 16.71
C ASP A 84 -52.55 30.60 17.39
N GLU A 85 -51.97 29.43 17.69
CA GLU A 85 -52.72 28.33 18.30
C GLU A 85 -53.19 28.63 19.74
N ASP A 86 -52.50 29.53 20.44
CA ASP A 86 -52.85 30.01 21.78
C ASP A 86 -53.91 31.13 21.73
N GLY A 87 -54.26 31.59 20.53
CA GLY A 87 -55.21 32.65 20.26
C GLY A 87 -54.63 34.06 20.33
N GLY A 88 -53.32 34.25 20.44
CA GLY A 88 -52.64 35.54 20.34
C GLY A 88 -52.67 36.10 18.91
N LEU A 89 -52.83 37.42 18.77
CA LEU A 89 -52.76 38.08 17.47
C LEU A 89 -51.32 38.06 16.92
N VAL A 90 -51.14 37.52 15.71
CA VAL A 90 -49.84 37.38 15.02
C VAL A 90 -49.62 38.55 14.05
N ASP A 91 -50.59 38.79 13.16
CA ASP A 91 -50.51 39.85 12.15
C ASP A 91 -51.91 40.23 11.64
N THR A 92 -51.99 41.38 10.96
CA THR A 92 -53.18 41.83 10.25
C THR A 92 -52.83 42.23 8.82
N THR A 93 -53.78 42.07 7.89
CA THR A 93 -53.66 42.69 6.56
C THR A 93 -54.03 44.16 6.64
N ASP A 94 -53.55 44.96 5.70
CA ASP A 94 -54.05 46.33 5.56
C ASP A 94 -55.56 46.34 5.21
N PRO A 95 -56.35 47.28 5.75
CA PRO A 95 -57.76 47.44 5.39
C PRO A 95 -57.95 47.66 3.90
N SER A 96 -58.91 46.92 3.36
CA SER A 96 -59.22 46.85 1.93
C SER A 96 -60.70 47.18 1.69
N PRO A 97 -61.06 47.75 0.52
CA PRO A 97 -62.45 48.08 0.19
C PRO A 97 -63.35 46.84 0.05
N PRO A 98 -64.66 46.99 -0.11
CA PRO A 98 -65.55 45.90 -0.47
C PRO A 98 -65.09 45.08 -1.68
N GLY A 99 -65.05 43.74 -1.58
CA GLY A 99 -64.80 42.87 -2.73
C GLY A 99 -64.30 41.46 -2.40
N ASP A 100 -63.98 40.74 -3.48
CA ASP A 100 -63.36 39.40 -3.46
C ASP A 100 -61.84 39.52 -3.61
N TYR A 101 -61.13 38.81 -2.75
CA TYR A 101 -59.68 38.78 -2.67
C TYR A 101 -59.16 37.36 -2.85
N THR A 102 -58.04 37.22 -3.54
CA THR A 102 -57.34 35.94 -3.73
C THR A 102 -55.87 36.12 -3.44
N ASP A 103 -55.23 35.08 -2.86
CA ASP A 103 -53.80 35.09 -2.57
C ASP A 103 -53.35 36.26 -1.68
N VAL A 104 -54.11 36.49 -0.59
CA VAL A 104 -53.83 37.56 0.38
C VAL A 104 -52.74 37.08 1.33
N ALA A 105 -51.62 37.80 1.40
CA ALA A 105 -50.51 37.49 2.28
C ALA A 105 -50.51 38.39 3.52
N PHE A 106 -50.13 37.84 4.66
CA PHE A 106 -49.77 38.60 5.86
C PHE A 106 -48.33 39.07 5.73
N GLU A 107 -48.08 40.37 5.90
CA GLU A 107 -46.79 40.98 5.53
C GLU A 107 -45.71 40.82 6.61
N ARG A 108 -46.11 40.72 7.88
CA ARG A 108 -45.23 40.81 9.06
C ARG A 108 -45.08 39.50 9.83
N ASP A 109 -45.74 38.42 9.42
CA ASP A 109 -45.84 37.18 10.19
C ASP A 109 -44.51 36.68 10.77
N LEU A 110 -44.54 36.49 12.10
CA LEU A 110 -43.48 35.86 12.90
C LEU A 110 -44.09 34.72 13.71
N LEU A 111 -44.58 33.67 13.02
CA LEU A 111 -44.76 32.39 13.68
C LEU A 111 -43.38 31.89 14.13
N ASP A 112 -43.24 31.54 15.40
CA ASP A 112 -41.99 31.05 15.99
C ASP A 112 -41.90 29.52 16.01
N ARG A 113 -43.00 28.84 15.69
CA ARG A 113 -43.14 27.38 15.62
C ARG A 113 -44.21 26.95 14.61
N THR A 114 -44.08 25.71 14.14
CA THR A 114 -45.14 25.00 13.42
C THR A 114 -46.35 24.85 14.33
N GLN A 115 -47.51 25.31 13.88
CA GLN A 115 -48.73 25.37 14.68
C GLN A 115 -49.97 25.50 13.78
N ASN A 116 -51.15 25.35 14.39
CA ASN A 116 -52.40 25.74 13.74
C ASN A 116 -52.62 27.25 13.89
N VAL A 117 -53.09 27.90 12.84
CA VAL A 117 -53.45 29.32 12.87
C VAL A 117 -54.94 29.48 12.59
N THR A 118 -55.53 30.56 13.10
CA THR A 118 -56.89 30.96 12.76
C THR A 118 -56.88 32.31 12.08
N VAL A 119 -57.56 32.43 10.93
CA VAL A 119 -57.83 33.72 10.29
C VAL A 119 -59.24 34.16 10.64
N VAL A 120 -59.40 35.43 11.04
CA VAL A 120 -60.70 36.06 11.32
C VAL A 120 -60.88 37.25 10.37
N ALA A 121 -62.04 37.36 9.72
CA ALA A 121 -62.38 38.53 8.92
C ALA A 121 -62.98 39.64 9.78
N TYR A 122 -62.49 40.86 9.63
CA TYR A 122 -62.89 42.06 10.35
C TYR A 122 -63.44 43.14 9.44
N ARG A 123 -64.36 43.96 9.96
CA ARG A 123 -64.83 45.20 9.34
C ARG A 123 -64.00 46.35 9.90
N ASP A 124 -63.73 47.35 9.07
CA ASP A 124 -63.32 48.69 9.55
C ASP A 124 -64.59 49.39 10.07
N SER A 125 -64.86 49.22 11.36
CA SER A 125 -66.15 49.59 11.98
C SER A 125 -66.24 51.09 12.25
N ASP A 126 -65.12 51.75 12.52
CA ASP A 126 -65.08 53.18 12.79
C ASP A 126 -64.72 54.02 11.55
N GLY A 127 -64.24 53.37 10.48
CA GLY A 127 -64.00 53.95 9.17
C GLY A 127 -62.71 54.78 9.10
N ASP A 128 -61.76 54.54 10.00
CA ASP A 128 -60.51 55.30 10.07
C ASP A 128 -59.41 54.75 9.16
N GLY A 129 -59.63 53.56 8.58
CA GLY A 129 -58.72 52.90 7.65
C GLY A 129 -57.50 52.28 8.32
N THR A 130 -57.54 52.04 9.63
CA THR A 130 -56.58 51.21 10.34
C THR A 130 -57.16 49.83 10.68
N ALA A 131 -56.35 48.94 11.25
CA ALA A 131 -56.73 47.54 11.46
C ALA A 131 -56.65 47.22 12.95
N GLU A 132 -57.78 47.36 13.65
CA GLU A 132 -57.86 47.31 15.11
C GLU A 132 -58.44 45.99 15.62
N ALA A 133 -57.76 44.88 15.30
CA ALA A 133 -58.17 43.54 15.76
C ALA A 133 -58.07 43.36 17.28
N ALA A 134 -58.81 42.37 17.81
CA ALA A 134 -58.63 41.97 19.20
C ALA A 134 -57.25 41.33 19.38
N GLY A 135 -56.55 41.66 20.47
CA GLY A 135 -55.25 41.06 20.78
C GLY A 135 -55.30 39.57 21.12
N ASN A 136 -56.49 39.03 21.43
CA ASN A 136 -56.71 37.60 21.62
C ASN A 136 -58.05 37.12 21.03
N ARG A 137 -58.03 35.97 20.36
CA ARG A 137 -59.17 35.34 19.69
C ARG A 137 -60.31 34.96 20.64
N THR A 138 -60.07 34.75 21.93
CA THR A 138 -61.17 34.44 22.87
C THR A 138 -62.03 35.66 23.18
N ASP A 139 -61.51 36.87 22.93
CA ASP A 139 -62.07 38.13 23.41
C ASP A 139 -62.39 39.09 22.24
N LEU A 140 -62.81 38.56 21.09
CA LEU A 140 -63.06 39.32 19.85
C LEU A 140 -64.02 40.51 20.01
N GLY A 141 -64.86 40.53 21.04
CA GLY A 141 -65.79 41.63 21.32
C GLY A 141 -65.17 42.85 22.00
N THR A 142 -63.86 42.85 22.22
CA THR A 142 -63.12 43.99 22.81
C THR A 142 -62.30 44.78 21.78
N ALA A 143 -62.30 44.35 20.52
CA ALA A 143 -61.70 45.06 19.40
C ALA A 143 -62.42 46.39 19.14
N GLU A 144 -61.71 47.39 18.60
CA GLU A 144 -62.35 48.62 18.10
C GLU A 144 -63.09 48.33 16.77
N ASP A 145 -62.53 47.39 16.00
CA ASP A 145 -63.14 46.83 14.80
C ASP A 145 -63.91 45.53 15.06
N ASP A 146 -65.13 45.41 14.53
CA ASP A 146 -65.96 44.23 14.77
C ASP A 146 -65.64 43.12 13.75
N PRO A 147 -65.54 41.84 14.18
CA PRO A 147 -65.41 40.74 13.25
C PRO A 147 -66.70 40.60 12.43
N TYR A 148 -66.57 40.18 11.17
CA TYR A 148 -67.71 39.71 10.40
C TYR A 148 -68.37 38.54 11.11
N ARG A 149 -69.71 38.53 11.16
CA ARG A 149 -70.49 37.47 11.80
C ARG A 149 -71.58 36.94 10.87
N VAL A 150 -71.74 35.63 10.85
CA VAL A 150 -72.88 34.93 10.23
C VAL A 150 -73.65 34.25 11.36
N ASP A 151 -74.94 34.60 11.51
CA ASP A 151 -75.80 34.12 12.61
C ASP A 151 -75.20 34.33 14.02
N GLY A 152 -74.43 35.42 14.19
CA GLY A 152 -73.77 35.79 15.45
C GLY A 152 -72.40 35.14 15.68
N VAL A 153 -71.99 34.20 14.84
CA VAL A 153 -70.69 33.52 14.91
C VAL A 153 -69.67 34.25 14.03
N PRO A 154 -68.46 34.56 14.52
CA PRO A 154 -67.41 35.17 13.71
C PRO A 154 -67.06 34.32 12.47
N VAL A 155 -66.79 34.99 11.35
CA VAL A 155 -66.30 34.34 10.12
C VAL A 155 -64.82 34.06 10.31
N THR A 156 -64.50 32.78 10.48
CA THR A 156 -63.13 32.29 10.74
C THR A 156 -62.82 31.06 9.92
N GLU A 157 -61.54 30.84 9.64
CA GLU A 157 -61.05 29.60 9.05
C GLU A 157 -59.71 29.21 9.70
N GLU A 158 -59.44 27.91 9.83
CA GLU A 158 -58.23 27.39 10.48
C GLU A 158 -57.36 26.61 9.48
N ALA A 159 -56.04 26.69 9.64
CA ALA A 159 -55.10 25.91 8.83
C ALA A 159 -53.87 25.51 9.64
N ALA A 160 -53.28 24.37 9.30
CA ALA A 160 -51.97 23.97 9.80
C ALA A 160 -50.86 24.70 9.00
N VAL A 161 -50.02 25.45 9.70
CA VAL A 161 -48.83 26.09 9.10
C VAL A 161 -47.59 25.36 9.58
N THR A 162 -46.90 24.70 8.65
CA THR A 162 -45.62 24.04 8.92
C THR A 162 -44.47 24.96 8.55
N LEU A 163 -43.66 25.34 9.53
CA LEU A 163 -42.46 26.12 9.31
C LEU A 163 -41.29 25.21 8.94
N PHE A 164 -40.59 25.56 7.87
CA PHE A 164 -39.38 24.87 7.47
C PHE A 164 -38.26 25.84 7.12
N VAL A 165 -37.03 25.34 7.15
CA VAL A 165 -35.88 25.99 6.54
C VAL A 165 -35.23 25.02 5.56
N ASN A 166 -34.56 25.56 4.54
CA ASN A 166 -33.79 24.74 3.60
C ASN A 166 -32.49 24.30 4.27
N THR A 167 -32.59 23.36 5.21
CA THR A 167 -31.45 22.77 5.90
C THR A 167 -30.84 21.68 5.04
N ARG A 168 -29.52 21.74 4.85
CA ARG A 168 -28.73 20.68 4.22
C ARG A 168 -27.67 20.19 5.19
N LEU A 169 -27.53 18.88 5.30
CA LEU A 169 -26.49 18.23 6.09
C LEU A 169 -25.53 17.53 5.11
N ASP A 170 -24.27 17.90 5.15
CA ASP A 170 -23.21 17.27 4.36
C ASP A 170 -22.24 16.56 5.32
N LEU A 171 -21.92 15.31 5.00
CA LEU A 171 -20.88 14.53 5.68
C LEU A 171 -19.63 14.46 4.81
N ASP A 172 -18.48 14.61 5.46
CA ASP A 172 -17.19 14.52 4.79
C ASP A 172 -16.21 13.75 5.67
N THR A 173 -15.34 12.95 5.04
CA THR A 173 -14.32 12.15 5.71
C THR A 173 -12.93 12.69 5.37
N TYR A 174 -12.03 12.70 6.36
CA TYR A 174 -10.64 13.05 6.13
C TYR A 174 -9.71 12.03 6.78
N LEU A 175 -8.65 11.67 6.06
CA LEU A 175 -7.54 10.87 6.57
C LEU A 175 -6.58 11.83 7.28
N ASP A 176 -6.52 11.78 8.61
CA ASP A 176 -5.69 12.73 9.40
C ASP A 176 -4.17 12.48 9.25
N THR A 177 -3.77 11.56 8.36
CA THR A 177 -2.39 11.08 8.22
C THR A 177 -1.93 11.24 6.77
N TYR A 178 -0.74 11.80 6.58
CA TYR A 178 0.03 11.66 5.34
C TYR A 178 0.42 10.18 5.20
N GLY A 179 -0.46 9.37 4.61
CA GLY A 179 -0.38 7.92 4.51
C GLY A 179 -1.32 7.41 3.41
N PRO A 180 -1.35 6.10 3.12
CA PRO A 180 -1.94 5.55 1.90
C PRO A 180 -3.40 5.97 1.71
N ASP A 181 -3.83 6.10 0.45
CA ASP A 181 -5.14 6.60 0.01
C ASP A 181 -6.36 5.75 0.49
N ALA A 182 -6.18 4.82 1.43
CA ALA A 182 -7.18 3.91 1.94
C ALA A 182 -7.10 3.77 3.47
N PHE A 183 -8.26 3.64 4.13
CA PHE A 183 -8.34 3.33 5.55
C PHE A 183 -8.02 1.85 5.77
N VAL A 184 -7.03 1.53 6.59
CA VAL A 184 -6.70 0.15 7.04
C VAL A 184 -6.96 0.00 8.54
N GLU A 185 -6.83 -1.22 9.08
CA GLU A 185 -6.87 -1.47 10.52
C GLU A 185 -6.04 -0.46 11.33
N GLY A 186 -6.62 0.09 12.40
CA GLY A 186 -5.94 1.05 13.26
C GLY A 186 -5.95 2.50 12.76
N SER A 187 -6.38 2.76 11.51
CA SER A 187 -6.51 4.11 10.97
C SER A 187 -7.51 4.94 11.79
N ILE A 188 -7.20 6.22 12.00
CA ILE A 188 -8.14 7.19 12.58
C ILE A 188 -9.04 7.72 11.47
N VAL A 189 -10.32 7.34 11.52
CA VAL A 189 -11.38 7.85 10.64
C VAL A 189 -11.98 9.08 11.29
N THR A 190 -11.76 10.25 10.71
CA THR A 190 -12.40 11.51 11.12
C THR A 190 -13.57 11.81 10.21
N ILE A 191 -14.76 11.97 10.79
CA ILE A 191 -15.98 12.33 10.05
C ILE A 191 -16.44 13.70 10.53
N THR A 192 -16.63 14.63 9.59
CA THR A 192 -17.18 15.96 9.85
C THR A 192 -18.62 16.03 9.38
N ALA A 193 -19.48 16.67 10.17
CA ALA A 193 -20.87 16.91 9.85
C ALA A 193 -21.13 18.42 9.74
N ARG A 194 -21.48 18.87 8.53
CA ARG A 194 -21.68 20.28 8.21
C ARG A 194 -23.13 20.55 7.90
N VAL A 195 -23.73 21.45 8.67
CA VAL A 195 -25.09 21.95 8.40
C VAL A 195 -24.97 23.26 7.63
N SER A 196 -25.50 23.30 6.41
CA SER A 196 -25.56 24.52 5.61
C SER A 196 -26.84 25.29 5.93
N ASN A 197 -26.85 26.04 7.04
CA ASN A 197 -27.80 27.12 7.34
C ASN A 197 -27.14 28.19 8.25
N TYR A 198 -27.61 29.44 8.23
CA TYR A 198 -26.99 30.55 9.00
C TYR A 198 -27.31 30.50 10.51
N VAL A 199 -28.10 29.51 10.96
CA VAL A 199 -28.38 29.32 12.37
C VAL A 199 -27.28 28.46 12.96
N ILE A 200 -26.28 29.13 13.52
CA ILE A 200 -25.22 28.52 14.31
C ILE A 200 -25.87 27.91 15.56
N SER A 201 -26.42 26.70 15.47
CA SER A 201 -26.59 25.88 16.67
C SER A 201 -25.19 25.48 17.08
N ASN A 202 -24.72 25.98 18.21
CA ASN A 202 -23.43 25.57 18.81
C ASN A 202 -23.44 24.11 19.29
N GLU A 203 -24.53 23.37 19.08
CA GLU A 203 -24.60 21.94 19.34
C GLU A 203 -24.05 21.17 18.13
N GLY A 204 -22.94 20.46 18.36
CA GLY A 204 -22.36 19.58 17.35
C GLY A 204 -23.33 18.47 16.95
N VAL A 205 -23.40 18.17 15.66
CA VAL A 205 -24.16 17.04 15.11
C VAL A 205 -23.39 15.73 15.36
N PRO A 206 -23.86 14.82 16.23
CA PRO A 206 -23.15 13.58 16.52
C PRO A 206 -23.23 12.60 15.34
N VAL A 207 -22.10 11.95 15.04
CA VAL A 207 -22.03 10.87 14.06
C VAL A 207 -22.11 9.52 14.77
N THR A 208 -22.95 8.60 14.30
CA THR A 208 -23.09 7.25 14.87
C THR A 208 -22.87 6.19 13.80
N GLN A 209 -22.09 5.15 14.10
CA GLN A 209 -21.99 3.98 13.23
C GLN A 209 -23.30 3.19 13.26
N VAL A 210 -23.82 2.83 12.09
CA VAL A 210 -25.10 2.11 11.93
C VAL A 210 -24.95 0.76 11.21
N ALA A 211 -23.82 0.50 10.54
CA ALA A 211 -23.52 -0.80 9.94
C ALA A 211 -22.01 -1.07 9.84
N GLY A 212 -21.68 -2.35 9.62
CA GLY A 212 -20.30 -2.85 9.54
C GLY A 212 -19.74 -3.29 10.91
N PRO A 213 -18.49 -3.82 10.93
CA PRO A 213 -17.79 -4.15 12.17
C PRO A 213 -17.59 -2.91 13.04
N ASN A 214 -17.71 -3.06 14.36
CA ASN A 214 -17.64 -1.93 15.30
C ASN A 214 -16.29 -1.22 15.24
N ALA A 215 -16.30 0.04 14.82
CA ALA A 215 -15.15 0.93 14.98
C ALA A 215 -15.09 1.43 16.43
N THR A 216 -13.87 1.60 16.96
CA THR A 216 -13.71 2.10 18.33
C THR A 216 -13.80 3.61 18.34
N ARG A 217 -14.83 4.18 18.99
CA ARG A 217 -14.99 5.63 19.09
C ARG A 217 -13.88 6.26 19.95
N ILE A 218 -13.27 7.32 19.42
CA ILE A 218 -12.25 8.15 20.09
C ILE A 218 -12.91 9.40 20.69
N SER A 219 -13.69 10.13 19.89
CA SER A 219 -14.34 11.38 20.28
C SER A 219 -15.70 11.57 19.59
N ASP A 220 -16.55 12.41 20.18
CA ASP A 220 -17.80 12.89 19.59
C ASP A 220 -17.64 14.18 18.77
N GLU A 221 -16.41 14.70 18.69
CA GLU A 221 -16.09 15.93 17.96
C GLU A 221 -14.93 15.67 16.99
N ALA A 222 -15.04 16.22 15.78
CA ALA A 222 -13.93 16.25 14.84
C ALA A 222 -12.95 17.40 15.18
N PRO A 223 -11.62 17.18 15.14
CA PRO A 223 -10.64 18.23 15.44
C PRO A 223 -10.79 19.45 14.52
N GLY A 224 -10.67 20.66 15.08
CA GLY A 224 -10.71 21.92 14.31
C GLY A 224 -12.11 22.38 13.87
N ALA A 225 -13.16 21.66 14.28
CA ALA A 225 -14.54 22.00 14.02
C ALA A 225 -15.05 23.14 14.92
N ILE A 226 -14.78 24.40 14.58
CA ILE A 226 -15.49 25.54 15.19
C ILE A 226 -16.94 25.55 14.67
N GLY A 227 -17.88 25.02 15.46
CA GLY A 227 -19.31 24.99 15.12
C GLY A 227 -19.76 23.87 14.18
N TYR A 228 -18.97 22.80 14.03
CA TYR A 228 -19.33 21.63 13.20
C TYR A 228 -19.43 20.36 14.06
N GLY A 229 -20.41 19.51 13.76
CA GLY A 229 -20.52 18.18 14.37
C GLY A 229 -19.50 17.20 13.81
N GLY A 230 -19.44 16.00 14.37
CA GLY A 230 -18.58 14.95 13.82
C GLY A 230 -18.34 13.76 14.76
N GLY A 231 -17.18 13.14 14.58
CA GLY A 231 -16.62 12.12 15.46
C GLY A 231 -15.32 11.54 14.91
N GLN A 232 -14.51 10.94 15.78
CA GLN A 232 -13.33 10.18 15.40
C GLN A 232 -13.46 8.72 15.83
N PHE A 233 -12.99 7.80 14.99
CA PHE A 233 -13.09 6.36 15.19
C PHE A 233 -11.80 5.65 14.78
N VAL A 234 -11.43 4.58 15.49
CA VAL A 234 -10.38 3.65 15.07
C VAL A 234 -11.00 2.57 14.19
N ALA A 235 -10.48 2.41 12.97
CA ALA A 235 -10.86 1.36 12.05
C ALA A 235 -10.59 -0.04 12.63
N PRO A 236 -11.56 -0.97 12.58
CA PRO A 236 -11.40 -2.33 13.06
C PRO A 236 -10.53 -3.17 12.10
N ALA A 237 -10.02 -4.31 12.61
CA ALA A 237 -9.42 -5.35 11.79
C ALA A 237 -10.46 -5.94 10.83
N VAL A 238 -10.09 -6.12 9.56
CA VAL A 238 -10.93 -6.75 8.53
C VAL A 238 -10.07 -7.68 7.69
N GLU A 239 -10.62 -8.83 7.27
CA GLU A 239 -9.92 -9.79 6.41
C GLU A 239 -10.09 -9.49 4.92
N GLN A 240 -11.08 -8.67 4.58
CA GLN A 240 -11.47 -8.30 3.22
C GLN A 240 -11.97 -6.85 3.20
N PRO A 241 -11.98 -6.17 2.04
CA PRO A 241 -12.50 -4.81 1.93
C PRO A 241 -13.93 -4.73 2.48
N THR A 242 -14.13 -3.90 3.51
CA THR A 242 -15.37 -3.88 4.29
C THR A 242 -15.88 -2.46 4.49
N THR A 243 -17.15 -2.22 4.18
CA THR A 243 -17.79 -0.91 4.36
C THR A 243 -18.38 -0.76 5.76
N LEU A 244 -18.04 0.35 6.42
CA LEU A 244 -18.68 0.86 7.62
C LEU A 244 -19.62 1.99 7.20
N VAL A 245 -20.83 2.01 7.76
CA VAL A 245 -21.81 3.07 7.47
C VAL A 245 -21.99 3.92 8.70
N PHE A 246 -21.80 5.22 8.55
CA PHE A 246 -22.02 6.21 9.59
C PHE A 246 -23.21 7.08 9.25
N ARG A 247 -23.94 7.52 10.27
CA ARG A 247 -25.14 8.34 10.15
C ARG A 247 -25.05 9.55 11.06
N ALA A 248 -25.45 10.70 10.53
CA ALA A 248 -25.68 11.92 11.30
C ALA A 248 -27.13 12.36 11.11
N THR A 249 -27.73 12.88 12.17
CA THR A 249 -29.07 13.45 12.14
C THR A 249 -29.04 14.81 12.81
N TYR A 250 -29.53 15.83 12.10
CA TYR A 250 -29.69 17.18 12.61
C TYR A 250 -31.18 17.52 12.69
N THR A 251 -31.59 18.13 13.80
CA THR A 251 -32.94 18.67 13.99
C THR A 251 -32.82 20.18 14.14
N ASP A 252 -33.53 20.95 13.32
CA ASP A 252 -33.56 22.40 13.46
C ASP A 252 -34.47 22.87 14.61
N ILE A 253 -34.47 24.18 14.87
CA ILE A 253 -35.26 24.80 15.93
C ILE A 253 -36.78 24.71 15.73
N TYR A 254 -37.23 24.40 14.52
CA TYR A 254 -38.64 24.21 14.17
C TYR A 254 -39.05 22.73 14.21
N GLY A 255 -38.13 21.83 14.56
CA GLY A 255 -38.36 20.39 14.68
C GLY A 255 -38.15 19.60 13.37
N ASN A 256 -37.68 20.23 12.29
CA ASN A 256 -37.42 19.52 11.05
C ASN A 256 -36.11 18.73 11.16
N THR A 257 -36.13 17.47 10.73
CA THR A 257 -34.95 16.58 10.77
C THR A 257 -34.36 16.34 9.39
N VAL A 258 -33.04 16.38 9.30
CA VAL A 258 -32.26 15.95 8.13
C VAL A 258 -31.30 14.87 8.58
N THR A 259 -31.24 13.77 7.83
CA THR A 259 -30.35 12.64 8.10
C THR A 259 -29.48 12.40 6.88
N GLU A 260 -28.18 12.24 7.11
CA GLU A 260 -27.21 11.89 6.08
C GLU A 260 -26.40 10.66 6.52
N THR A 261 -25.94 9.87 5.55
CA THR A 261 -25.07 8.72 5.78
C THR A 261 -23.81 8.81 4.94
N ILE A 262 -22.70 8.29 5.48
CA ILE A 262 -21.44 8.18 4.76
C ILE A 262 -20.87 6.77 4.89
N ASP A 263 -20.37 6.26 3.77
CA ASP A 263 -19.73 4.96 3.67
C ASP A 263 -18.22 5.14 3.79
N VAL A 264 -17.59 4.36 4.67
CA VAL A 264 -16.14 4.31 4.87
C VAL A 264 -15.67 2.90 4.57
N VAL A 265 -14.88 2.74 3.52
CA VAL A 265 -14.30 1.43 3.16
C VAL A 265 -13.01 1.24 3.93
N ILE A 266 -12.93 0.13 4.69
CA ILE A 266 -11.72 -0.32 5.36
C ILE A 266 -11.13 -1.45 4.54
N GLU A 267 -9.88 -1.27 4.13
CA GLU A 267 -9.07 -2.29 3.48
C GLU A 267 -8.40 -3.18 4.54
N PRO A 268 -8.21 -4.48 4.26
CA PRO A 268 -7.42 -5.33 5.14
C PRO A 268 -5.99 -4.79 5.23
N ALA A 269 -5.36 -4.95 6.40
CA ALA A 269 -3.93 -4.66 6.51
C ALA A 269 -3.15 -5.51 5.49
N PRO A 270 -2.12 -4.96 4.83
CA PRO A 270 -1.29 -5.75 3.92
C PRO A 270 -0.69 -6.92 4.71
N ALA A 271 -0.88 -8.14 4.20
CA ALA A 271 -0.29 -9.31 4.82
C ALA A 271 1.24 -9.16 4.81
N THR A 272 1.89 -9.41 5.96
CA THR A 272 3.35 -9.45 6.01
C THR A 272 3.84 -10.52 5.03
N PRO A 273 4.72 -10.19 4.08
CA PRO A 273 5.15 -11.15 3.09
C PRO A 273 6.03 -12.21 3.78
N THR A 274 5.80 -13.47 3.45
CA THR A 274 6.47 -14.62 4.07
C THR A 274 7.25 -15.42 3.05
N ALA A 275 8.31 -16.08 3.51
CA ALA A 275 9.13 -16.96 2.70
C ALA A 275 9.67 -18.13 3.53
N SER A 276 10.13 -19.19 2.85
CA SER A 276 10.87 -20.32 3.43
C SER A 276 11.89 -20.84 2.43
N VAL A 277 13.02 -21.33 2.92
CA VAL A 277 14.09 -21.92 2.10
C VAL A 277 14.62 -23.18 2.80
N ASP A 278 14.81 -24.27 2.04
CA ASP A 278 15.58 -25.46 2.44
C ASP A 278 16.88 -25.45 1.63
N PHE A 279 18.01 -25.33 2.31
CA PHE A 279 19.32 -25.44 1.67
C PHE A 279 19.71 -26.91 1.68
N ARG A 280 19.84 -27.60 0.54
CA ARG A 280 20.10 -29.05 0.57
C ARG A 280 21.57 -29.42 0.67
N SER A 281 22.36 -28.91 -0.26
CA SER A 281 23.74 -29.36 -0.41
C SER A 281 24.56 -28.38 -1.24
N VAL A 282 25.86 -28.53 -1.14
CA VAL A 282 26.83 -28.00 -2.10
C VAL A 282 27.53 -29.19 -2.76
N ASP A 283 27.82 -29.08 -4.05
CA ASP A 283 28.53 -30.11 -4.79
C ASP A 283 29.93 -30.34 -4.20
N ALA A 284 30.46 -31.56 -4.34
CA ALA A 284 31.74 -31.95 -3.74
C ALA A 284 32.94 -31.11 -4.22
N ASP A 285 32.84 -30.57 -5.43
CA ASP A 285 33.85 -29.68 -6.02
C ASP A 285 33.71 -28.22 -5.57
N GLY A 286 32.72 -27.92 -4.72
CA GLY A 286 32.49 -26.60 -4.14
C GLY A 286 32.01 -25.54 -5.13
N ARG A 287 31.47 -25.94 -6.30
CA ARG A 287 31.08 -24.99 -7.36
C ARG A 287 29.60 -24.62 -7.39
N ASN A 288 28.71 -25.49 -6.95
CA ASN A 288 27.27 -25.23 -7.04
C ASN A 288 26.55 -25.51 -5.73
N ALA A 289 25.59 -24.67 -5.40
CA ALA A 289 24.63 -24.88 -4.33
C ALA A 289 23.34 -25.47 -4.88
N THR A 290 22.70 -26.34 -4.10
CA THR A 290 21.39 -26.94 -4.41
C THR A 290 20.39 -26.64 -3.30
N LEU A 291 19.23 -26.12 -3.68
CA LEU A 291 18.09 -25.89 -2.79
C LEU A 291 17.11 -27.07 -2.82
N GLY A 292 16.33 -27.18 -1.75
CA GLY A 292 15.19 -28.09 -1.65
C GLY A 292 13.89 -27.34 -1.88
N ASP A 293 13.00 -27.42 -0.90
CA ASP A 293 11.70 -26.77 -0.96
C ASP A 293 11.82 -25.28 -0.66
N ILE A 294 11.13 -24.47 -1.46
CA ILE A 294 11.15 -23.01 -1.37
C ILE A 294 9.71 -22.50 -1.42
N SER A 295 9.37 -21.52 -0.59
CA SER A 295 8.10 -20.81 -0.72
C SER A 295 8.28 -19.31 -0.52
N SER A 296 7.50 -18.50 -1.25
CA SER A 296 7.43 -17.05 -1.03
C SER A 296 6.07 -16.50 -1.48
N THR A 297 5.52 -15.54 -0.74
CA THR A 297 4.28 -14.85 -1.10
C THR A 297 4.47 -13.76 -2.17
N GLU A 298 5.69 -13.25 -2.36
CA GLU A 298 5.98 -12.14 -3.29
C GLU A 298 7.11 -12.44 -4.30
N GLY A 299 7.77 -13.61 -4.20
CA GLY A 299 8.91 -13.96 -5.05
C GLY A 299 10.25 -13.49 -4.47
N GLY A 300 11.26 -13.25 -5.30
CA GLY A 300 12.57 -12.74 -4.89
C GLY A 300 13.73 -13.66 -5.26
N PHE A 301 14.78 -13.70 -4.43
CA PHE A 301 16.03 -14.41 -4.72
C PHE A 301 16.48 -15.24 -3.53
N VAL A 302 17.26 -16.29 -3.74
CA VAL A 302 17.98 -16.96 -2.65
C VAL A 302 19.47 -16.73 -2.85
N ALA A 303 20.10 -16.10 -1.86
CA ALA A 303 21.53 -15.81 -1.84
C ALA A 303 22.25 -16.75 -0.87
N ILE A 304 23.46 -17.17 -1.21
CA ILE A 304 24.34 -17.98 -0.36
C ILE A 304 25.41 -17.08 0.25
N TYR A 305 25.56 -17.18 1.56
CA TYR A 305 26.54 -16.48 2.36
C TYR A 305 27.57 -17.44 2.95
N ASP A 306 28.82 -16.97 3.09
CA ASP A 306 29.86 -17.66 3.85
C ASP A 306 29.99 -17.21 5.32
N GLU A 307 29.23 -16.18 5.73
CA GLU A 307 29.10 -15.72 7.11
C GLU A 307 27.63 -15.83 7.60
N PRO A 308 27.39 -15.92 8.93
CA PRO A 308 26.03 -15.96 9.46
C PRO A 308 25.21 -14.73 9.05
N PRO A 309 23.93 -14.86 8.65
CA PRO A 309 23.13 -13.77 8.10
C PRO A 309 22.82 -12.65 9.10
N THR A 310 23.08 -12.86 10.39
CA THR A 310 22.93 -11.84 11.44
C THR A 310 24.12 -10.89 11.54
N THR A 311 25.25 -11.27 10.95
CA THR A 311 26.49 -10.49 10.90
C THR A 311 26.95 -10.20 9.48
N ALA A 312 26.46 -10.96 8.51
CA ALA A 312 26.86 -10.86 7.12
C ALA A 312 26.36 -9.58 6.46
N GLY A 313 27.20 -8.99 5.61
CA GLY A 313 26.90 -7.86 4.75
C GLY A 313 26.76 -8.26 3.27
N PRO A 314 26.50 -7.28 2.39
CA PRO A 314 26.47 -7.49 0.93
C PRO A 314 27.74 -8.13 0.36
N GLU A 315 28.87 -7.95 1.05
CA GLU A 315 30.18 -8.49 0.69
C GLU A 315 30.39 -9.97 1.00
N ASP A 316 29.48 -10.59 1.75
CA ASP A 316 29.58 -12.00 2.15
C ASP A 316 28.70 -12.89 1.24
N VAL A 317 27.99 -12.29 0.28
CA VAL A 317 27.24 -13.04 -0.73
C VAL A 317 28.22 -13.68 -1.71
N ILE A 318 28.18 -15.01 -1.78
CA ILE A 318 29.02 -15.82 -2.65
C ILE A 318 28.24 -16.54 -3.76
N GLY A 319 26.92 -16.44 -3.83
CA GLY A 319 26.14 -16.98 -4.94
C GLY A 319 24.68 -16.58 -4.84
N VAL A 320 23.97 -16.50 -5.96
CA VAL A 320 22.55 -16.12 -5.96
C VAL A 320 21.75 -16.83 -7.06
N THR A 321 20.49 -17.14 -6.77
CA THR A 321 19.57 -17.67 -7.79
C THR A 321 19.15 -16.59 -8.77
N ASN A 322 18.61 -17.01 -9.92
CA ASN A 322 17.72 -16.13 -10.69
C ASN A 322 16.44 -15.81 -9.90
N TYR A 323 15.71 -14.80 -10.34
CA TYR A 323 14.42 -14.43 -9.76
C TYR A 323 13.45 -15.63 -9.67
N ILE A 324 12.93 -15.82 -8.46
CA ILE A 324 11.93 -16.81 -8.07
C ILE A 324 10.58 -16.12 -8.04
N ARG A 325 9.61 -16.60 -8.81
CA ARG A 325 8.24 -16.06 -8.77
C ARG A 325 7.54 -16.42 -7.45
N PRO A 326 6.56 -15.63 -6.98
CA PRO A 326 5.71 -16.03 -5.86
C PRO A 326 5.12 -17.44 -6.05
N GLY A 327 5.10 -18.24 -4.98
CA GLY A 327 4.57 -19.60 -4.98
C GLY A 327 5.35 -20.55 -4.08
N THR A 328 5.00 -21.84 -4.15
CA THR A 328 5.71 -22.93 -3.49
C THR A 328 6.33 -23.83 -4.55
N TYR A 329 7.62 -24.11 -4.40
CA TYR A 329 8.40 -24.97 -5.29
C TYR A 329 8.92 -26.15 -4.48
N GLU A 330 8.48 -27.35 -4.85
CA GLU A 330 9.06 -28.57 -4.29
C GLU A 330 10.40 -28.85 -4.98
N GLY A 331 11.43 -29.15 -4.20
CA GLY A 331 12.78 -29.48 -4.66
C GLY A 331 12.80 -30.85 -5.33
N ILE A 332 12.24 -30.95 -6.54
CA ILE A 332 12.21 -32.17 -7.33
C ILE A 332 13.44 -32.21 -8.23
N VAL A 333 14.45 -32.99 -7.85
CA VAL A 333 15.47 -33.49 -8.79
C VAL A 333 14.78 -34.54 -9.67
N ARG A 334 14.15 -34.13 -10.78
CA ARG A 334 13.67 -35.07 -11.80
C ARG A 334 14.44 -34.89 -13.11
N PRO A 335 15.22 -35.88 -13.54
CA PRO A 335 15.66 -35.97 -14.91
C PRO A 335 14.43 -36.18 -15.82
N GLY A 336 14.14 -35.22 -16.71
CA GLY A 336 13.26 -35.44 -17.87
C GLY A 336 11.77 -35.13 -17.73
N THR A 337 11.32 -34.29 -16.80
CA THR A 337 9.89 -33.88 -16.77
C THR A 337 9.61 -32.80 -17.83
N PRO A 338 8.67 -32.99 -18.78
CA PRO A 338 8.36 -32.01 -19.83
C PRO A 338 7.45 -30.84 -19.41
N ASP A 339 6.98 -30.83 -18.16
CA ASP A 339 5.95 -29.88 -17.72
C ASP A 339 6.58 -28.65 -17.06
N GLY A 340 7.09 -27.74 -17.89
CA GLY A 340 7.12 -26.26 -17.76
C GLY A 340 7.37 -25.53 -16.43
N THR A 341 7.69 -26.22 -15.34
CA THR A 341 7.72 -25.71 -13.96
C THR A 341 8.96 -26.18 -13.21
N SER A 342 10.02 -26.56 -13.93
CA SER A 342 11.30 -26.93 -13.33
C SER A 342 12.06 -25.67 -12.93
N PHE A 343 11.86 -25.23 -11.69
CA PHE A 343 12.80 -24.36 -11.00
C PHE A 343 14.15 -25.06 -10.94
N ARG A 344 15.22 -24.47 -11.51
CA ARG A 344 16.58 -24.99 -11.34
C ARG A 344 16.98 -24.73 -9.89
N THR A 345 16.96 -25.78 -9.08
CA THR A 345 17.38 -25.72 -7.67
C THR A 345 18.89 -25.65 -7.50
N THR A 346 19.65 -26.01 -8.53
CA THR A 346 21.11 -25.95 -8.55
C THR A 346 21.60 -24.74 -9.33
N PHE A 347 22.48 -23.95 -8.73
CA PHE A 347 23.03 -22.71 -9.28
C PHE A 347 24.49 -22.53 -8.85
N PRO A 348 25.30 -21.80 -9.65
CA PRO A 348 26.72 -21.62 -9.37
C PRO A 348 26.94 -20.76 -8.13
N LEU A 349 28.01 -21.09 -7.41
CA LEU A 349 28.68 -20.21 -6.49
C LEU A 349 29.69 -19.35 -7.27
N PHE A 350 30.12 -18.26 -6.63
CA PHE A 350 30.99 -17.21 -7.16
C PHE A 350 30.44 -16.48 -8.39
N ASP A 351 29.12 -16.55 -8.60
CA ASP A 351 28.38 -15.81 -9.61
C ASP A 351 27.34 -14.92 -8.93
N VAL A 352 27.71 -13.66 -8.69
CA VAL A 352 26.86 -12.66 -8.03
C VAL A 352 26.98 -11.36 -8.82
N PRO A 353 25.86 -10.78 -9.30
CA PRO A 353 25.88 -9.49 -9.99
C PRO A 353 26.60 -8.42 -9.17
N GLY A 354 27.52 -7.69 -9.80
CA GLY A 354 28.29 -6.62 -9.15
C GLY A 354 29.49 -7.07 -8.33
N ARG A 355 29.78 -8.38 -8.26
CA ARG A 355 30.89 -8.94 -7.48
C ARG A 355 31.91 -9.62 -8.38
N THR A 356 33.15 -9.68 -7.90
CA THR A 356 34.26 -10.41 -8.52
C THR A 356 34.94 -11.26 -7.47
N PHE A 357 35.26 -12.50 -7.81
CA PHE A 357 35.88 -13.46 -6.91
C PHE A 357 37.23 -13.90 -7.48
N ASP A 358 38.23 -14.09 -6.60
CA ASP A 358 39.56 -14.61 -6.95
C ASP A 358 39.59 -16.16 -7.00
N ARG A 359 38.44 -16.80 -6.79
CA ARG A 359 38.26 -18.25 -6.77
C ARG A 359 36.95 -18.63 -7.44
N GLU A 360 36.87 -19.85 -7.94
CA GLU A 360 35.68 -20.43 -8.55
C GLU A 360 35.15 -21.64 -7.77
N THR A 361 35.81 -22.03 -6.68
CA THR A 361 35.46 -23.16 -5.83
C THR A 361 35.65 -22.84 -4.35
N LEU A 362 34.98 -23.60 -3.49
CA LEU A 362 35.30 -23.66 -2.06
C LEU A 362 36.52 -24.56 -1.85
N THR A 363 37.47 -24.11 -1.03
CA THR A 363 38.75 -24.80 -0.77
C THR A 363 38.93 -25.20 0.70
N GLU A 364 37.91 -25.01 1.52
CA GLU A 364 37.93 -25.34 2.94
C GLU A 364 36.56 -25.83 3.42
N THR A 365 36.57 -26.56 4.54
CA THR A 365 35.33 -27.01 5.18
C THR A 365 34.71 -25.84 5.93
N GLN A 366 33.51 -25.44 5.56
CA GLN A 366 32.82 -24.27 6.11
C GLN A 366 31.30 -24.45 6.15
N THR A 367 30.64 -23.66 6.99
CA THR A 367 29.17 -23.56 7.00
C THR A 367 28.75 -22.43 6.07
N LEU A 368 27.71 -22.68 5.28
CA LEU A 368 27.11 -21.71 4.36
C LEU A 368 25.65 -21.49 4.73
N TYR A 369 25.13 -20.31 4.40
CA TYR A 369 23.77 -19.90 4.75
C TYR A 369 23.02 -19.49 3.49
N ALA A 370 21.91 -20.16 3.19
CA ALA A 370 20.97 -19.71 2.17
C ALA A 370 19.99 -18.73 2.81
N VAL A 371 19.89 -17.51 2.29
CA VAL A 371 19.00 -16.45 2.77
C VAL A 371 18.06 -16.07 1.65
N PHE A 372 16.77 -15.92 1.97
CA PHE A 372 15.78 -15.47 0.98
C PHE A 372 15.70 -13.94 0.98
N HIS A 373 15.97 -13.33 -0.17
CA HIS A 373 15.90 -11.90 -0.45
C HIS A 373 14.64 -11.51 -1.23
N ARG A 374 14.18 -10.28 -1.03
CA ARG A 374 13.05 -9.68 -1.75
C ARG A 374 13.53 -9.07 -3.07
N ASP A 375 12.59 -8.76 -3.94
CA ASP A 375 12.77 -7.92 -5.13
C ASP A 375 12.10 -6.57 -4.78
N THR A 376 12.85 -5.64 -4.20
CA THR A 376 12.26 -4.45 -3.54
C THR A 376 11.87 -3.33 -4.50
N ASP A 377 12.42 -3.36 -5.71
CA ASP A 377 12.18 -2.39 -6.76
C ASP A 377 11.46 -3.00 -7.99
N ASP A 378 11.09 -4.28 -7.94
CA ASP A 378 10.30 -5.04 -8.94
C ASP A 378 10.97 -5.09 -10.32
N ASP A 379 12.30 -5.12 -10.34
CA ASP A 379 13.11 -5.16 -11.55
C ASP A 379 13.57 -6.59 -11.92
N ARG A 380 13.48 -7.53 -10.97
CA ARG A 380 13.87 -8.95 -11.06
C ARG A 380 15.37 -9.20 -11.29
N THR A 381 16.19 -8.21 -10.99
CA THR A 381 17.64 -8.27 -10.87
C THR A 381 17.98 -8.34 -9.39
N PHE A 382 19.04 -9.05 -9.03
CA PHE A 382 19.50 -9.06 -7.64
C PHE A 382 20.49 -7.92 -7.41
N ASP A 383 20.09 -6.93 -6.62
CA ASP A 383 20.82 -5.68 -6.40
C ASP A 383 21.32 -5.48 -4.96
N PHE A 384 21.16 -6.45 -4.07
CA PHE A 384 21.64 -6.33 -2.68
C PHE A 384 23.15 -6.03 -2.62
N ALA A 385 23.96 -6.67 -3.46
CA ALA A 385 25.40 -6.46 -3.52
C ALA A 385 25.79 -5.12 -4.18
N THR A 386 25.08 -4.70 -5.23
CA THR A 386 25.37 -3.48 -6.01
C THR A 386 24.89 -2.21 -5.30
N SER A 387 23.83 -2.33 -4.50
CA SER A 387 23.20 -1.23 -3.75
C SER A 387 23.76 -1.06 -2.33
N ASP A 388 24.75 -1.86 -1.93
CA ASP A 388 25.28 -1.89 -0.55
C ASP A 388 24.16 -2.18 0.48
N GLY A 389 23.27 -3.12 0.13
CA GLY A 389 22.18 -3.60 0.96
C GLY A 389 20.94 -2.71 1.03
N ALA A 390 20.87 -1.63 0.24
CA ALA A 390 19.71 -0.74 0.20
C ALA A 390 18.51 -1.36 -0.52
N ASP A 391 18.78 -2.09 -1.60
CA ASP A 391 17.79 -2.81 -2.40
C ASP A 391 17.91 -4.32 -2.15
N ASP A 392 16.83 -5.05 -2.36
CA ASP A 392 16.72 -6.50 -2.24
C ASP A 392 17.13 -7.07 -0.90
N GLY A 393 16.75 -6.40 0.19
CA GLY A 393 16.97 -6.90 1.54
C GLY A 393 16.31 -8.27 1.80
N PRO A 394 16.75 -8.98 2.86
CA PRO A 394 16.20 -10.30 3.20
C PRO A 394 14.72 -10.23 3.57
N TYR A 395 14.01 -11.33 3.34
CA TYR A 395 12.79 -11.62 4.09
C TYR A 395 13.15 -11.76 5.56
N VAL A 396 12.42 -11.06 6.44
CA VAL A 396 12.67 -11.09 7.89
C VAL A 396 11.45 -11.70 8.58
N GLY A 397 11.66 -12.83 9.26
CA GLY A 397 10.70 -13.44 10.17
C GLY A 397 10.94 -13.05 11.62
N ASP A 398 10.26 -13.73 12.55
CA ASP A 398 10.37 -13.44 13.99
C ASP A 398 11.79 -13.65 14.55
N ASP A 399 12.55 -14.60 13.97
CA ASP A 399 13.90 -14.98 14.39
C ASP A 399 15.02 -14.29 13.58
N GLY A 400 14.69 -13.29 12.75
CA GLY A 400 15.63 -12.59 11.88
C GLY A 400 15.48 -12.98 10.40
N PRO A 401 16.55 -12.87 9.59
CA PRO A 401 16.50 -13.24 8.18
C PRO A 401 16.00 -14.68 7.98
N VAL A 402 15.11 -14.88 7.01
CA VAL A 402 14.64 -16.21 6.61
C VAL A 402 15.79 -16.94 5.93
N SER A 403 16.36 -17.93 6.64
CA SER A 403 17.54 -18.65 6.18
C SER A 403 17.57 -20.12 6.59
N ASP A 404 18.39 -20.91 5.91
CA ASP A 404 18.78 -22.28 6.29
C ASP A 404 20.29 -22.47 6.05
N GLU A 405 20.95 -23.29 6.88
CA GLU A 405 22.40 -23.44 6.88
C GLU A 405 22.83 -24.86 6.47
N ARG A 406 23.94 -24.99 5.72
CA ARG A 406 24.54 -26.29 5.39
C ARG A 406 26.05 -26.25 5.47
N GLN A 407 26.62 -27.31 6.04
CA GLN A 407 28.07 -27.50 6.06
C GLN A 407 28.54 -28.11 4.74
N PHE A 408 29.48 -27.42 4.08
CA PHE A 408 30.30 -27.98 3.01
C PHE A 408 31.53 -28.65 3.63
N THR A 409 31.82 -29.89 3.22
CA THR A 409 33.04 -30.60 3.63
C THR A 409 34.00 -30.62 2.47
N PHE A 410 35.10 -29.88 2.59
CA PHE A 410 36.18 -29.93 1.63
C PHE A 410 36.97 -31.22 1.82
N VAL A 411 37.09 -31.99 0.74
CA VAL A 411 37.96 -33.15 0.67
C VAL A 411 39.04 -32.81 -0.35
N PRO A 412 40.28 -32.51 0.07
CA PRO A 412 41.36 -32.34 -0.90
C PRO A 412 41.53 -33.64 -1.69
N GLU A 413 41.87 -33.51 -2.96
CA GLU A 413 42.29 -34.67 -3.74
C GLU A 413 43.53 -35.31 -3.07
N PRO A 414 43.66 -36.65 -3.12
CA PRO A 414 44.90 -37.30 -2.68
C PRO A 414 46.10 -36.68 -3.40
N GLN A 415 47.27 -36.67 -2.75
CA GLN A 415 48.50 -36.12 -3.34
C GLN A 415 49.51 -37.25 -3.48
N VAL A 416 50.11 -37.36 -4.66
CA VAL A 416 51.26 -38.21 -4.91
C VAL A 416 52.53 -37.44 -4.62
N PHE A 417 53.34 -37.99 -3.73
CA PHE A 417 54.57 -37.36 -3.30
C PHE A 417 55.78 -38.07 -3.92
N TYR A 418 56.77 -37.31 -4.38
CA TYR A 418 57.98 -37.88 -5.00
C TYR A 418 59.31 -37.27 -4.52
N GLN A 419 60.41 -37.99 -4.72
CA GLN A 419 61.80 -37.58 -4.55
C GLN A 419 62.58 -37.90 -5.84
N LEU A 420 63.51 -37.02 -6.21
CA LEU A 420 64.36 -37.11 -7.38
C LEU A 420 65.81 -37.07 -6.91
N ASP A 421 66.62 -38.04 -7.30
CA ASP A 421 68.02 -38.14 -6.90
C ASP A 421 68.92 -38.19 -8.14
N LEU A 422 69.92 -37.30 -8.19
CA LEU A 422 71.06 -37.45 -9.09
C LEU A 422 72.18 -38.14 -8.32
N VAL A 423 72.55 -39.34 -8.75
CA VAL A 423 73.45 -40.22 -8.02
C VAL A 423 74.52 -40.80 -8.95
N GLY A 424 75.72 -41.04 -8.43
CA GLY A 424 76.75 -41.79 -9.15
C GLY A 424 76.45 -43.29 -9.14
N GLY A 425 76.42 -43.91 -10.31
CA GLY A 425 76.14 -45.33 -10.53
C GLY A 425 74.69 -45.73 -10.27
N GLU A 426 74.43 -47.05 -10.37
CA GLU A 426 73.07 -47.62 -10.31
C GLU A 426 72.20 -47.15 -9.13
N PRO A 427 70.88 -46.96 -9.36
CA PRO A 427 69.93 -46.55 -8.34
C PRO A 427 69.55 -47.71 -7.42
N TYR A 428 69.00 -47.39 -6.25
CA TYR A 428 68.38 -48.37 -5.38
C TYR A 428 66.91 -48.58 -5.76
N GLN A 429 66.46 -49.84 -5.76
CA GLN A 429 65.04 -50.14 -5.95
C GLN A 429 64.16 -49.65 -4.78
N ARG A 430 64.78 -49.44 -3.60
CA ARG A 430 64.13 -48.90 -2.40
C ARG A 430 65.10 -48.04 -1.60
N LEU A 431 64.65 -46.86 -1.19
CA LEU A 431 65.35 -46.01 -0.21
C LEU A 431 64.73 -46.16 1.18
N GLY A 432 65.50 -45.81 2.21
CA GLY A 432 65.04 -45.85 3.61
C GLY A 432 65.72 -46.89 4.51
N PRO A 433 65.10 -47.26 5.64
CA PRO A 433 65.72 -48.00 6.74
C PRO A 433 66.04 -49.47 6.41
N HIS A 434 65.65 -49.94 5.22
CA HIS A 434 65.91 -51.29 4.73
C HIS A 434 67.09 -51.37 3.76
N ALA A 435 67.68 -50.24 3.37
CA ALA A 435 68.90 -50.20 2.57
C ALA A 435 70.11 -49.98 3.50
N ASP A 436 71.17 -50.78 3.29
CA ASP A 436 72.39 -50.75 4.13
C ASP A 436 73.04 -49.35 4.13
N ASN A 437 72.85 -48.57 3.04
CA ASN A 437 73.22 -47.14 2.89
C ASN A 437 71.99 -46.33 2.43
N GLY A 438 71.01 -46.17 3.34
CA GLY A 438 69.60 -45.80 3.07
C GLY A 438 69.27 -44.66 2.07
N PHE A 439 70.22 -43.78 1.76
CA PHE A 439 70.09 -42.66 0.81
C PHE A 439 71.44 -42.38 0.12
N TYR A 440 72.07 -43.42 -0.41
CA TYR A 440 73.30 -43.34 -1.23
C TYR A 440 74.58 -42.86 -0.53
N GLY A 441 74.56 -42.69 0.80
CA GLY A 441 75.73 -42.31 1.59
C GLY A 441 76.01 -43.18 2.80
N ASP A 442 77.29 -43.46 3.02
CA ASP A 442 77.88 -43.76 4.33
C ASP A 442 78.94 -42.69 4.63
N GLU A 443 78.63 -41.82 5.61
CA GLU A 443 79.51 -40.71 6.05
C GLU A 443 80.86 -41.20 6.62
N THR A 444 81.00 -42.50 6.91
CA THR A 444 82.19 -43.06 7.55
C THR A 444 83.20 -43.67 6.58
N GLU A 445 82.84 -43.91 5.31
CA GLU A 445 83.69 -44.64 4.35
C GLU A 445 83.97 -43.92 3.01
N ASN A 446 83.58 -42.64 2.84
CA ASN A 446 83.76 -41.88 1.58
C ASN A 446 83.05 -42.54 0.38
N GLU A 447 81.93 -43.21 0.64
CA GLU A 447 81.11 -43.91 -0.36
C GLU A 447 79.86 -43.11 -0.77
N ASP A 448 79.75 -41.83 -0.40
CA ASP A 448 78.59 -41.02 -0.76
C ASP A 448 78.52 -40.82 -2.29
N ARG A 449 77.42 -41.29 -2.88
CA ARG A 449 77.18 -41.20 -4.32
C ARG A 449 76.10 -40.17 -4.66
N LEU A 450 75.41 -39.58 -3.68
CA LEU A 450 74.37 -38.60 -3.96
C LEU A 450 75.01 -37.25 -4.34
N LEU A 451 74.73 -36.78 -5.56
CA LEU A 451 75.19 -35.48 -6.03
C LEU A 451 74.23 -34.36 -5.66
N GLY A 452 72.94 -34.66 -5.71
CA GLY A 452 71.87 -33.74 -5.33
C GLY A 452 70.53 -34.44 -5.33
N PHE A 453 69.56 -33.80 -4.69
CA PHE A 453 68.21 -34.31 -4.58
C PHE A 453 67.20 -33.18 -4.72
N ALA A 454 66.01 -33.53 -5.19
CA ALA A 454 64.85 -32.68 -5.18
C ALA A 454 63.65 -33.49 -4.69
N HIS A 455 62.61 -32.85 -4.15
CA HIS A 455 61.38 -33.57 -3.80
C HIS A 455 60.16 -32.65 -3.86
N GLY A 456 59.00 -33.23 -4.13
CA GLY A 456 57.78 -32.50 -4.47
C GLY A 456 56.51 -33.32 -4.27
N ASN A 457 55.43 -32.83 -4.87
CA ASN A 457 54.18 -33.56 -5.10
C ASN A 457 53.54 -33.14 -6.45
N ASP A 458 52.53 -33.87 -6.87
CA ASP A 458 51.72 -33.66 -8.07
C ASP A 458 50.91 -32.35 -8.11
N VAL A 459 50.61 -31.76 -6.95
CA VAL A 459 49.84 -30.50 -6.84
C VAL A 459 50.72 -29.24 -6.78
N ASP A 460 51.76 -29.24 -5.94
CA ASP A 460 52.65 -28.12 -5.65
C ASP A 460 53.93 -28.14 -6.50
N GLY A 461 54.21 -29.24 -7.20
CA GLY A 461 55.45 -29.46 -7.95
C GLY A 461 56.68 -29.61 -7.03
N LEU A 462 57.84 -29.12 -7.48
CA LEU A 462 59.09 -29.17 -6.71
C LEU A 462 59.05 -28.22 -5.50
N THR A 463 59.18 -28.79 -4.31
CA THR A 463 59.17 -28.03 -3.04
C THR A 463 60.56 -27.72 -2.50
N LEU A 464 61.56 -28.51 -2.89
CA LEU A 464 62.97 -28.33 -2.52
C LEU A 464 63.86 -28.94 -3.60
N VAL A 465 64.95 -28.24 -3.90
CA VAL A 465 66.07 -28.69 -4.75
C VAL A 465 67.33 -28.35 -3.98
N ASP A 466 68.20 -29.33 -3.73
CA ASP A 466 69.43 -29.12 -2.97
C ASP A 466 70.58 -30.00 -3.49
N ALA A 467 71.80 -29.55 -3.24
CA ALA A 467 73.00 -30.32 -3.53
C ALA A 467 73.35 -31.21 -2.34
N ALA A 468 73.84 -32.41 -2.62
CA ALA A 468 74.39 -33.32 -1.62
C ALA A 468 75.93 -33.20 -1.60
N TRP A 469 76.57 -33.98 -0.72
CA TRP A 469 78.02 -33.96 -0.55
C TRP A 469 78.64 -35.29 -1.03
N PRO A 470 78.73 -35.51 -2.35
CA PRO A 470 79.25 -36.76 -2.89
C PRO A 470 80.74 -36.93 -2.53
N ASN A 471 81.21 -38.17 -2.69
CA ASN A 471 82.61 -38.52 -2.53
C ASN A 471 83.54 -37.66 -3.40
N ASP A 472 84.80 -37.59 -2.99
CA ASP A 472 85.81 -36.72 -3.59
C ASP A 472 85.95 -36.91 -5.12
N ASP A 473 85.77 -38.13 -5.63
CA ASP A 473 85.91 -38.45 -7.05
C ASP A 473 84.74 -37.90 -7.87
N LEU A 474 83.50 -38.15 -7.44
CA LEU A 474 82.30 -37.60 -8.09
C LEU A 474 82.27 -36.08 -8.01
N ARG A 475 82.66 -35.51 -6.86
CA ARG A 475 82.72 -34.06 -6.64
C ARG A 475 83.78 -33.36 -7.50
N ALA A 476 84.83 -34.08 -7.90
CA ALA A 476 85.82 -33.57 -8.85
C ALA A 476 85.33 -33.63 -10.30
N CYS A 477 84.42 -34.55 -10.61
CA CYS A 477 83.99 -34.83 -11.98
C CYS A 477 82.65 -34.21 -12.38
N VAL A 478 81.74 -33.94 -11.46
CA VAL A 478 80.41 -33.40 -11.78
C VAL A 478 80.17 -32.10 -11.03
N GLU A 479 79.75 -31.06 -11.75
CA GLU A 479 79.37 -29.80 -11.14
C GLU A 479 78.09 -30.00 -10.31
N THR A 480 78.15 -29.70 -9.00
CA THR A 480 77.07 -29.98 -8.03
C THR A 480 75.90 -28.98 -8.09
N GLY A 481 75.76 -28.23 -9.19
CA GLY A 481 74.62 -27.34 -9.41
C GLY A 481 73.47 -28.12 -9.99
N LEU A 482 72.55 -28.59 -9.14
CA LEU A 482 71.38 -29.35 -9.60
C LEU A 482 70.35 -28.39 -10.19
N GLU A 483 70.24 -28.35 -11.52
CA GLU A 483 69.14 -27.69 -12.20
C GLU A 483 68.06 -28.73 -12.51
N VAL A 484 67.08 -28.83 -11.61
CA VAL A 484 65.91 -29.70 -11.78
C VAL A 484 64.70 -28.87 -12.18
N THR A 485 64.00 -29.33 -13.20
CA THR A 485 62.67 -28.86 -13.57
C THR A 485 61.72 -30.05 -13.57
N ALA A 486 60.49 -29.85 -13.12
CA ALA A 486 59.44 -30.85 -13.21
C ALA A 486 58.15 -30.21 -13.74
N ASP A 487 57.39 -31.00 -14.48
CA ASP A 487 55.98 -30.77 -14.78
C ASP A 487 55.12 -31.85 -14.09
N GLU A 488 53.88 -32.04 -14.54
CA GLU A 488 52.94 -33.00 -13.94
C GLU A 488 53.35 -34.46 -14.21
N GLU A 489 54.05 -34.76 -15.31
CA GLU A 489 54.34 -36.15 -15.74
C GLU A 489 55.83 -36.49 -15.62
N THR A 490 56.73 -35.52 -15.74
CA THR A 490 58.17 -35.78 -15.85
C THR A 490 59.02 -34.79 -15.07
N ALA A 491 60.21 -35.26 -14.70
CA ALA A 491 61.27 -34.41 -14.18
C ALA A 491 62.52 -34.50 -15.04
N SER A 492 63.23 -33.39 -15.17
CA SER A 492 64.50 -33.32 -15.89
C SER A 492 65.57 -32.69 -15.02
N VAL A 493 66.79 -33.24 -15.08
CA VAL A 493 67.99 -32.68 -14.44
C VAL A 493 69.01 -32.30 -15.50
N THR A 494 69.65 -31.13 -15.34
CA THR A 494 70.81 -30.73 -16.13
C THR A 494 72.06 -30.73 -15.25
N PHE A 495 73.13 -31.36 -15.74
CA PHE A 495 74.43 -31.42 -15.07
C PHE A 495 75.59 -31.35 -16.06
N THR A 496 76.78 -31.00 -15.57
CA THR A 496 78.02 -30.89 -16.36
C THR A 496 79.10 -31.82 -15.81
N VAL A 497 79.67 -32.63 -16.69
CA VAL A 497 80.86 -33.46 -16.43
C VAL A 497 82.12 -32.69 -16.83
N ALA A 498 83.06 -32.57 -15.91
CA ALA A 498 84.29 -31.81 -16.05
C ALA A 498 85.26 -32.42 -17.07
N GLU A 499 86.07 -31.56 -17.68
CA GLU A 499 87.18 -31.97 -18.57
C GLU A 499 88.15 -32.92 -17.85
N GLY A 500 88.47 -34.05 -18.50
CA GLY A 500 89.38 -35.07 -17.96
C GLY A 500 88.71 -36.16 -17.13
N CYS A 501 87.38 -36.12 -16.98
CA CYS A 501 86.59 -37.23 -16.45
C CYS A 501 85.90 -37.96 -17.60
N ASP A 502 86.41 -39.15 -17.93
CA ASP A 502 85.82 -40.05 -18.91
C ASP A 502 85.06 -41.18 -18.17
N ASP A 503 83.94 -41.63 -18.74
CA ASP A 503 83.13 -42.76 -18.25
C ASP A 503 82.52 -42.60 -16.84
N VAL A 504 81.98 -41.41 -16.50
CA VAL A 504 81.28 -41.18 -15.23
C VAL A 504 79.87 -41.77 -15.30
N GLU A 505 79.62 -42.89 -14.62
CA GLU A 505 78.29 -43.50 -14.53
C GLU A 505 77.40 -42.69 -13.58
N LEU A 506 76.30 -42.16 -14.10
CA LEU A 506 75.32 -41.38 -13.33
C LEU A 506 73.91 -41.88 -13.59
N THR A 507 73.07 -41.77 -12.57
CA THR A 507 71.65 -42.05 -12.64
C THR A 507 70.86 -40.84 -12.17
N PHE A 508 69.83 -40.48 -12.93
CA PHE A 508 68.73 -39.66 -12.41
C PHE A 508 67.55 -40.58 -12.09
N ALA A 509 67.07 -40.57 -10.86
CA ALA A 509 66.06 -41.51 -10.37
C ALA A 509 64.90 -40.79 -9.69
N ALA A 510 63.68 -41.20 -10.01
CA ALA A 510 62.44 -40.78 -9.36
C ALA A 510 61.94 -41.87 -8.39
N TYR A 511 61.51 -41.43 -7.22
CA TYR A 511 61.02 -42.25 -6.12
C TYR A 511 59.67 -41.74 -5.65
N GLU A 512 58.72 -42.64 -5.42
CA GLU A 512 57.48 -42.33 -4.72
C GLU A 512 57.75 -42.33 -3.20
N LYS A 513 57.29 -41.29 -2.49
CA LYS A 513 57.43 -41.15 -1.04
C LYS A 513 56.03 -41.10 -0.38
N PRO A 514 55.89 -41.51 0.89
CA PRO A 514 54.58 -41.59 1.56
C PRO A 514 54.04 -40.24 2.07
N GLY A 515 54.72 -39.13 1.86
CA GLY A 515 54.30 -37.82 2.39
C GLY A 515 55.29 -36.68 2.11
N PRO A 516 54.97 -35.43 2.51
CA PRO A 516 55.69 -34.23 2.06
C PRO A 516 57.14 -34.09 2.58
N GLY A 517 57.48 -34.75 3.70
CA GLY A 517 58.77 -34.61 4.36
C GLY A 517 59.91 -35.46 3.78
N PHE A 518 61.12 -35.23 4.29
CA PHE A 518 62.29 -36.07 4.05
C PHE A 518 62.72 -36.74 5.36
N SER A 519 62.89 -38.07 5.36
CA SER A 519 63.45 -38.79 6.50
C SER A 519 64.17 -40.05 6.04
N ARG A 520 65.34 -40.33 6.62
CA ARG A 520 66.06 -41.60 6.43
C ARG A 520 65.25 -42.84 6.84
N SER A 521 64.16 -42.66 7.59
CA SER A 521 63.24 -43.72 8.02
C SER A 521 62.04 -43.94 7.08
N MET A 522 61.85 -43.10 6.05
CA MET A 522 60.78 -43.28 5.07
C MET A 522 61.20 -44.32 4.04
N ASN A 523 60.32 -45.29 3.79
CA ASN A 523 60.51 -46.26 2.73
C ASN A 523 60.00 -45.63 1.43
N GLN A 524 60.85 -45.58 0.41
CA GLN A 524 60.52 -45.02 -0.90
C GLN A 524 60.73 -46.10 -1.97
N THR A 525 59.92 -46.08 -3.01
CA THR A 525 59.99 -47.07 -4.11
C THR A 525 60.42 -46.36 -5.38
N LEU A 526 61.37 -46.96 -6.10
CA LEU A 526 61.79 -46.44 -7.40
C LEU A 526 60.61 -46.49 -8.38
N VAL A 527 60.33 -45.37 -9.03
CA VAL A 527 59.31 -45.20 -10.07
C VAL A 527 59.96 -45.36 -11.43
N ASP A 528 60.93 -44.50 -11.72
CA ASP A 528 61.69 -44.49 -12.96
C ASP A 528 63.14 -44.05 -12.72
N ALA A 529 64.06 -44.48 -13.58
CA ALA A 529 65.44 -44.05 -13.52
C ALA A 529 66.15 -44.20 -14.87
N GLU A 530 66.92 -43.18 -15.24
CA GLU A 530 67.78 -43.22 -16.41
C GLU A 530 69.25 -43.25 -15.97
N THR A 531 69.95 -44.34 -16.34
CA THR A 531 71.36 -44.59 -15.99
C THR A 531 72.20 -44.66 -17.25
N ASP A 532 73.25 -43.85 -17.33
CA ASP A 532 74.21 -43.89 -18.45
C ASP A 532 75.62 -43.50 -18.01
N SER A 533 76.59 -43.68 -18.90
CA SER A 533 78.00 -43.30 -18.72
C SER A 533 78.32 -42.05 -19.52
N TYR A 534 78.77 -41.00 -18.81
CA TYR A 534 78.96 -39.67 -19.36
C TYR A 534 80.44 -39.29 -19.41
N GLY A 535 80.86 -38.75 -20.57
CA GLY A 535 82.16 -38.07 -20.72
C GLY A 535 82.03 -36.55 -20.56
N PRO A 536 83.10 -35.76 -20.78
CA PRO A 536 83.07 -34.32 -20.57
C PRO A 536 82.00 -33.61 -21.42
N GLY A 537 81.17 -32.77 -20.79
CA GLY A 537 80.06 -32.07 -21.44
C GLY A 537 78.87 -31.80 -20.51
N THR A 538 77.87 -31.09 -21.03
CA THR A 538 76.61 -30.81 -20.32
C THR A 538 75.51 -31.71 -20.89
N TYR A 539 74.73 -32.33 -20.00
CA TYR A 539 73.68 -33.28 -20.34
C TYR A 539 72.39 -32.91 -19.61
N THR A 540 71.26 -33.24 -20.23
CA THR A 540 69.93 -33.17 -19.61
C THR A 540 69.31 -34.56 -19.69
N VAL A 541 68.84 -35.05 -18.55
CA VAL A 541 68.26 -36.39 -18.38
C VAL A 541 66.85 -36.23 -17.82
N THR A 542 65.91 -37.03 -18.31
CA THR A 542 64.49 -36.97 -17.95
C THR A 542 64.03 -38.32 -17.41
N VAL A 543 63.16 -38.29 -16.40
CA VAL A 543 62.48 -39.46 -15.81
C VAL A 543 60.99 -39.18 -15.65
N GLU A 544 60.19 -40.24 -15.63
CA GLU A 544 58.77 -40.19 -15.31
C GLU A 544 58.57 -39.97 -13.80
N LEU A 545 57.56 -39.15 -13.46
CA LEU A 545 57.09 -38.97 -12.10
C LEU A 545 55.97 -39.99 -11.78
N PRO A 546 55.71 -40.28 -10.49
CA PRO A 546 54.59 -41.14 -10.14
C PRO A 546 53.26 -40.41 -10.39
N ASP A 547 52.33 -41.11 -11.04
CA ASP A 547 50.99 -40.63 -11.37
C ASP A 547 49.95 -41.17 -10.38
N ASP A 548 48.82 -40.47 -10.26
CA ASP A 548 47.68 -40.82 -9.39
C ASP A 548 46.79 -41.94 -9.98
N GLU A 549 47.14 -42.53 -11.14
CA GLU A 549 46.33 -43.50 -11.91
C GLU A 549 46.57 -45.00 -11.56
N GLU A 550 46.79 -45.39 -10.30
CA GLU A 550 46.72 -46.82 -9.86
C GLU A 550 45.68 -47.16 -8.78
#